data_AF-A0AAU6BAQ1-F1
#
_entry.id   AF-A0AAU6BAQ1-F1
#
_cell.length_a   1.000
_cell.length_b   1.000
_cell.length_c   1.000
_cell.angle_alpha   90.00
_cell.angle_beta   90.00
_cell.angle_gamma   90.00
#
_symmetry.space_group_name_H-M   'P 1'
#
loop_
_entity.id
_entity.type
_entity.pdbx_description
1 polymer ?
#
loop_
_entity_poly.entity_id
_entity_poly.type
_entity_poly.pdbx_seq_one_letter_code
_entity_poly.pdbx_strand_id
1 'polypeptide(L)'
;MAWLETTAAAVQAGEVGAPELIELLGELRRASAACADASDWALLAAREEGASLRQIAPVFGKGYVRAPAARLEKLHRQAQNSGQWLAILRHKQDV
;
A
#
# COMPACT_ATOMS: atom_id res chain seq x y z
N MET A 1 -10.57 16.42 0.82
CA MET A 1 -11.51 16.79 -0.26
C MET A 1 -11.02 18.04 -0.98
N ALA A 2 -10.74 19.15 -0.28
CA ALA A 2 -10.29 20.43 -0.86
C ALA A 2 -9.31 20.32 -2.05
N TRP A 3 -8.20 19.57 -1.93
CA TRP A 3 -7.25 19.41 -3.03
C TRP A 3 -7.88 18.79 -4.30
N LEU A 4 -8.72 17.76 -4.16
CA LEU A 4 -9.41 17.14 -5.28
C LEU A 4 -10.39 18.10 -5.96
N GLU A 5 -11.09 18.92 -5.17
CA GLU A 5 -12.02 19.93 -5.66
C GLU A 5 -11.29 21.01 -6.46
N THR A 6 -10.15 21.49 -5.96
CA THR A 6 -9.30 22.45 -6.67
C THR A 6 -8.74 21.88 -7.97
N THR A 7 -8.20 20.66 -7.95
CA THR A 7 -7.68 20.00 -9.15
C THR A 7 -8.80 19.75 -10.17
N ALA A 8 -10.00 19.36 -9.73
CA ALA A 8 -11.14 19.19 -10.62
C ALA A 8 -11.54 20.50 -11.32
N ALA A 9 -11.57 21.62 -10.58
CA ALA A 9 -11.86 22.93 -11.16
C ALA A 9 -10.80 23.34 -12.20
N ALA A 10 -9.51 23.13 -11.90
CA ALA A 10 -8.41 23.45 -12.82
C ALA A 10 -8.45 22.59 -14.10
N VAL A 11 -8.79 21.30 -13.99
CA VAL A 11 -9.00 20.42 -15.15
C VAL A 11 -10.18 20.90 -15.99
N GLN A 12 -11.29 21.29 -15.36
CA GLN A 12 -12.47 21.80 -16.07
C GLN A 12 -12.19 23.14 -16.77
N ALA A 13 -11.34 23.98 -16.18
CA ALA A 13 -10.87 25.24 -16.78
C ALA A 13 -9.82 25.05 -17.89
N GLY A 14 -9.32 23.82 -18.12
CA GLY A 14 -8.26 23.52 -19.08
C GLY A 14 -6.88 23.98 -18.63
N GLU A 15 -6.72 24.33 -17.35
CA GLU A 15 -5.45 24.75 -16.74
C GLU A 15 -4.54 23.55 -16.44
N VAL A 16 -5.14 22.36 -16.25
CA VAL A 16 -4.43 21.10 -16.04
C VAL A 16 -4.74 20.13 -17.18
N GLY A 17 -3.69 19.69 -17.87
CA GLY A 17 -3.77 18.82 -19.03
C GLY A 17 -3.59 17.33 -18.74
N ALA A 18 -3.91 16.50 -19.72
CA ALA A 18 -3.68 15.05 -19.65
C ALA A 18 -2.24 14.65 -19.24
N PRO A 19 -1.16 15.28 -19.75
CA PRO A 19 0.21 14.92 -19.34
C PRO A 19 0.46 15.08 -17.83
N GLU A 20 0.04 16.21 -17.26
CA GLU A 20 0.23 16.51 -15.83
C GLU A 20 -0.59 15.56 -14.94
N LEU A 21 -1.81 15.22 -15.37
CA LEU A 21 -2.62 14.22 -14.68
C LEU A 21 -1.98 12.82 -14.72
N ILE A 22 -1.34 12.45 -15.83
CA ILE A 22 -0.62 11.18 -15.94
C ILE A 22 0.58 11.15 -15.00
N GLU A 23 1.33 12.25 -14.89
CA GLU A 23 2.44 12.38 -13.94
C GLU A 23 1.95 12.22 -12.49
N LEU A 24 0.89 12.94 -12.13
CA LEU A 24 0.24 12.84 -10.82
C LEU A 24 -0.26 11.41 -10.54
N LEU A 25 -0.86 10.74 -11.52
CA LEU A 25 -1.26 9.33 -11.38
C LEU A 25 -0.06 8.43 -11.11
N GLY A 26 1.08 8.70 -11.75
CA GLY A 26 2.34 8.01 -11.48
C GLY A 26 2.81 8.19 -10.03
N GLU A 27 2.76 9.40 -9.51
CA GLU A 27 3.09 9.72 -8.11
C GLU A 27 2.17 9.01 -7.12
N LEU A 28 0.85 9.13 -7.32
CA LEU A 28 -0.15 8.47 -6.48
C LEU A 28 0.03 6.95 -6.51
N ARG A 29 0.35 6.36 -7.66
CA ARG A 29 0.64 4.93 -7.78
C ARG A 29 1.88 4.53 -6.98
N ARG A 30 2.97 5.29 -7.05
CA ARG A 30 4.19 5.03 -6.26
C ARG A 30 3.92 5.13 -4.77
N ALA A 31 3.22 6.18 -4.34
CA ALA A 31 2.84 6.36 -2.94
C ALA A 31 1.94 5.21 -2.45
N SER A 32 0.95 4.81 -3.25
CA SER A 32 0.09 3.68 -2.93
C SER A 32 0.86 2.36 -2.82
N ALA A 33 1.83 2.12 -3.69
CA ALA A 33 2.68 0.93 -3.63
C ALA A 33 3.53 0.92 -2.36
N ALA A 34 4.17 2.04 -2.01
CA ALA A 34 4.95 2.17 -0.78
C ALA A 34 4.11 1.93 0.48
N CYS A 35 2.89 2.47 0.52
CA CYS A 35 1.95 2.21 1.61
C CYS A 35 1.54 0.72 1.70
N ALA A 36 1.36 0.05 0.56
CA ALA A 36 1.04 -1.38 0.53
C ALA A 36 2.21 -2.23 1.07
N ASP A 37 3.44 -1.94 0.63
CA ASP A 37 4.66 -2.61 1.10
C ASP A 37 4.88 -2.41 2.61
N ALA A 38 4.65 -1.20 3.11
CA ALA A 38 4.71 -0.89 4.54
C ALA A 38 3.61 -1.61 5.34
N SER A 39 2.39 -1.69 4.80
CA SER A 39 1.30 -2.44 5.42
C SER A 39 1.61 -3.93 5.52
N ASP A 40 2.27 -4.51 4.52
CA ASP A 40 2.68 -5.92 4.52
C ASP A 40 3.79 -6.18 5.52
N TRP A 41 4.76 -5.25 5.63
CA TRP A 41 5.77 -5.30 6.67
C TRP A 41 5.14 -5.29 8.08
N ALA A 42 4.23 -4.35 8.34
CA ALA A 42 3.58 -4.20 9.64
C ALA A 42 2.72 -5.41 10.00
N LEU A 43 2.08 -6.04 9.01
CA LEU A 43 1.35 -7.30 9.20
C LEU A 43 2.29 -8.42 9.68
N LEU A 44 3.43 -8.61 9.02
CA LEU A 44 4.42 -9.62 9.43
C LEU A 44 4.96 -9.35 10.84
N ALA A 45 5.36 -8.10 11.10
CA ALA A 45 5.88 -7.69 12.41
C ALA A 45 4.85 -7.90 13.54
N ALA A 46 3.59 -7.52 13.32
CA ALA A 46 2.54 -7.76 14.31
C ALA A 46 2.33 -9.26 14.59
N ARG A 47 2.48 -10.12 13.57
CA ARG A 47 2.38 -11.58 13.74
C ARG A 47 3.56 -12.15 14.51
N GLU A 48 4.76 -11.62 14.32
CA GLU A 48 5.97 -11.98 15.09
C GLU A 48 5.83 -11.60 16.56
N GLU A 49 5.26 -10.43 16.86
CA GLU A 49 4.95 -9.97 18.23
C GLU A 49 3.74 -10.70 18.86
N GLY A 50 3.20 -11.72 18.19
CA GLY A 50 2.15 -12.59 18.73
C GLY A 50 0.72 -12.09 18.53
N ALA A 51 0.49 -10.99 17.81
CA ALA A 51 -0.86 -10.50 17.56
C ALA A 51 -1.68 -11.52 16.78
N SER A 52 -2.85 -11.91 17.29
CA SER A 52 -3.74 -12.88 16.65
C SER A 52 -4.38 -12.34 15.37
N LEU A 53 -4.76 -13.24 14.45
CA LEU A 53 -5.51 -12.86 13.24
C LEU A 53 -6.84 -12.14 13.57
N ARG A 54 -7.44 -12.45 14.73
CA ARG A 54 -8.67 -11.78 15.19
C ARG A 54 -8.44 -10.33 15.58
N GLN A 55 -7.29 -10.01 16.18
CA GLN A 55 -6.91 -8.63 16.51
C GLN A 55 -6.59 -7.82 15.26
N ILE A 56 -6.04 -8.49 14.24
CA ILE A 56 -5.63 -7.87 12.98
C ILE A 56 -6.83 -7.65 12.02
N ALA A 57 -7.81 -8.55 12.02
CA ALA A 57 -8.94 -8.53 11.08
C ALA A 57 -9.72 -7.20 10.98
N PRO A 58 -10.01 -6.48 12.09
CA PRO A 58 -10.73 -5.22 12.02
C PRO A 58 -10.02 -4.13 11.19
N VAL A 59 -8.69 -4.14 11.13
CA VAL A 59 -7.88 -3.13 10.40
C VAL A 59 -8.08 -3.25 8.89
N PHE A 60 -8.32 -4.47 8.40
CA PHE A 60 -8.49 -4.75 6.98
C PHE A 60 -9.94 -4.55 6.48
N GLY A 61 -10.89 -4.28 7.38
CA GLY A 61 -12.29 -4.01 7.01
C GLY A 61 -12.97 -5.18 6.27
N LYS A 62 -14.25 -4.99 5.89
CA LYS A 62 -15.05 -6.01 5.19
C LYS A 62 -14.75 -6.12 3.69
N GLY A 63 -13.80 -5.34 3.17
CA GLY A 63 -13.53 -5.20 1.73
C GLY A 63 -12.06 -5.31 1.34
N TYR A 64 -11.14 -5.60 2.27
CA TYR A 64 -9.79 -6.00 1.83
C TYR A 64 -9.90 -7.23 0.96
N VAL A 65 -9.21 -7.18 -0.17
CA VAL A 65 -9.24 -8.16 -1.28
C VAL A 65 -9.02 -9.61 -0.81
N ARG A 66 -8.50 -9.85 0.40
CA ARG A 66 -8.38 -11.16 1.05
C ARG A 66 -8.53 -11.06 2.57
N ALA A 67 -9.07 -12.13 3.18
CA ALA A 67 -8.99 -12.33 4.63
C ALA A 67 -7.52 -12.23 5.11
N PRO A 68 -7.26 -11.69 6.31
CA PRO A 68 -5.89 -11.49 6.82
C PRO A 68 -5.03 -12.75 6.75
N ALA A 69 -5.62 -13.92 7.00
CA ALA A 69 -4.96 -15.23 6.88
C ALA A 69 -4.43 -15.49 5.45
N ALA A 70 -5.27 -15.27 4.44
CA ALA A 70 -4.91 -15.52 3.03
C ALA A 70 -3.91 -14.47 2.50
N ARG A 71 -3.93 -13.23 3.03
CA ARG A 71 -2.89 -12.24 2.75
C ARG A 71 -1.56 -12.66 3.37
N LEU A 72 -1.58 -13.08 4.64
CA LEU A 72 -0.39 -13.55 5.35
C LEU A 72 0.23 -14.79 4.67
N GLU A 73 -0.58 -15.77 4.30
CA GLU A 73 -0.13 -16.94 3.54
C GLU A 73 0.55 -16.54 2.23
N LYS A 74 -0.03 -15.59 1.50
CA LYS A 74 0.58 -15.07 0.27
C LYS A 74 1.94 -14.41 0.57
N LEU A 75 2.03 -13.61 1.64
CA LEU A 75 3.27 -12.94 2.04
C LEU A 75 4.34 -13.94 2.47
N HIS A 76 3.99 -14.98 3.21
CA HIS A 76 4.91 -16.02 3.65
C HIS A 76 5.53 -16.83 2.51
N ARG A 77 4.99 -16.78 1.29
CA ARG A 77 5.66 -17.30 0.09
C ARG A 77 6.81 -16.43 -0.40
N GLN A 78 6.85 -15.17 -0.01
CA GLN A 78 7.87 -14.19 -0.39
C GLN A 78 8.84 -13.92 0.76
N ALA A 79 8.33 -13.76 1.98
CA ALA A 79 9.10 -13.50 3.18
C ALA A 79 8.43 -14.14 4.39
N GLN A 80 9.18 -14.95 5.15
CA GLN A 80 8.69 -15.62 6.35
C GLN A 80 8.61 -14.71 7.57
N ASN A 81 9.34 -13.59 7.54
CA ASN A 81 9.36 -12.59 8.60
C ASN A 81 9.54 -11.16 8.07
N SER A 82 9.30 -10.20 8.94
CA SER A 82 9.36 -8.76 8.70
C SER A 82 10.75 -8.31 8.26
N GLY A 83 11.81 -8.92 8.81
CA GLY A 83 13.20 -8.66 8.43
C GLY A 83 13.52 -9.08 6.99
N GLN A 84 13.08 -10.28 6.58
CA GLN A 84 13.21 -10.76 5.21
C GLN A 84 12.45 -9.87 4.23
N TRP A 85 11.25 -9.43 4.59
CA TRP A 85 10.48 -8.51 3.76
C TRP A 85 11.20 -7.16 3.60
N LEU A 86 11.74 -6.61 4.68
CA LEU A 86 12.52 -5.36 4.63
C LEU A 86 13.75 -5.48 3.71
N ALA A 87 14.43 -6.63 3.73
CA ALA A 87 15.54 -6.90 2.81
C ALA A 87 15.10 -6.92 1.35
N ILE A 88 13.95 -7.52 1.04
CA ILE A 88 13.35 -7.51 -0.31
C ILE A 88 13.02 -6.08 -0.74
N LEU A 89 12.45 -5.26 0.14
CA LEU A 89 12.11 -3.87 -0.17
C LEU A 89 13.36 -3.03 -0.50
N ARG A 90 14.43 -3.20 0.28
CA ARG A 90 15.71 -2.52 0.00
C ARG A 90 16.25 -2.92 -1.37
N HIS A 91 16.27 -4.21 -1.67
CA HIS A 91 16.74 -4.68 -2.97
C HIS A 91 15.91 -4.13 -4.14
N LYS A 92 14.59 -3.96 -3.98
CA LYS A 92 13.73 -3.34 -5.01
C LYS A 92 14.00 -1.85 -5.22
N GLN A 93 14.54 -1.14 -4.23
CA GLN A 93 14.87 0.29 -4.36
C GLN A 93 16.24 0.50 -5.02
N ASP A 94 17.14 -0.47 -4.92
CA ASP A 94 18.48 -0.44 -5.50
C ASP A 94 18.52 -0.84 -6.99
N VAL A 95 17.42 -1.39 -7.52
CA VAL A 95 17.25 -1.88 -8.90
C VAL A 95 16.35 -0.95 -9.71
#